data_AF-A0A927AQY1-F1
#
_entry.id   AF-A0A927AQY1-F1
#
_cell.length_a   1.000
_cell.length_b   1.000
_cell.length_c   1.000
_cell.angle_alpha   90.00
_cell.angle_beta   90.00
_cell.angle_gamma   90.00
#
_symmetry.space_group_name_H-M   'P 1'
#
loop_
_entity.id
_entity.type
_entity.pdbx_description
1 polymer ?
#
loop_
_entity_poly.entity_id
_entity_poly.type
_entity_poly.pdbx_seq_one_letter_code
_entity_poly.pdbx_strand_id
1 'polypeptide(L)'
;MIDGRPDEAHISTSYVEQQNLTMGMHMRRFTRLTNTFSKKIENQCHAIALHFEYYNFCKVHKTLRVTPAMEAGLTSRPMSIQQVVKLTG
;
A
#
# COMPACT_ATOMS: atom_id res chain seq x y z
N MET A 1 8.57 -17.68 -10.69
CA MET A 1 7.53 -18.18 -11.60
C MET A 1 6.45 -18.76 -10.71
N ILE A 2 5.31 -18.08 -10.56
CA ILE A 2 4.16 -18.66 -9.86
C ILE A 2 3.54 -19.60 -10.88
N ASP A 3 3.96 -20.87 -10.85
CA ASP A 3 3.22 -21.94 -11.49
C ASP A 3 2.34 -22.57 -10.41
N GLY A 4 1.05 -22.33 -10.50
CA GLY A 4 0.06 -22.83 -9.58
C GLY A 4 -1.27 -22.72 -10.28
N ARG A 5 -1.80 -23.86 -10.75
CA ARG A 5 -3.09 -24.00 -11.44
C ARG A 5 -4.13 -23.05 -10.85
N PRO A 6 -4.28 -21.84 -11.42
CA PRO A 6 -5.12 -20.84 -10.82
C PRO A 6 -6.56 -21.22 -11.13
N ASP A 7 -7.44 -21.06 -10.15
CA ASP A 7 -8.87 -21.17 -10.40
C ASP A 7 -9.25 -20.09 -11.42
N GLU A 8 -9.69 -20.51 -12.61
CA GLU A 8 -10.00 -19.62 -13.74
C GLU A 8 -11.03 -18.55 -13.36
N ALA A 9 -11.93 -18.86 -12.42
CA ALA A 9 -12.93 -17.91 -11.93
C ALA A 9 -12.32 -16.72 -11.18
N HIS A 10 -11.11 -16.87 -10.64
CA HIS A 10 -10.42 -15.84 -9.84
C HIS A 10 -9.32 -15.12 -10.63
N ILE A 11 -9.12 -15.44 -11.91
CA ILE A 11 -8.15 -14.76 -12.77
C ILE A 11 -8.70 -13.37 -13.13
N SER A 12 -8.16 -12.33 -12.48
CA SER A 12 -8.51 -10.95 -12.75
C SER A 12 -7.35 -10.01 -12.40
N THR A 13 -7.21 -8.93 -13.15
CA THR A 13 -6.26 -7.83 -12.87
C THR A 13 -6.84 -6.78 -11.92
N SER A 14 -8.14 -6.87 -11.59
CA SER A 14 -8.89 -5.87 -10.82
C SER A 14 -8.22 -5.47 -9.51
N TYR A 15 -7.63 -6.42 -8.77
CA TYR A 15 -6.92 -6.14 -7.51
C TYR A 15 -5.71 -5.23 -7.72
N VAL A 16 -4.90 -5.51 -8.75
CA VAL A 16 -3.70 -4.72 -9.08
C VAL A 16 -4.10 -3.35 -9.62
N GLU A 17 -5.15 -3.29 -10.43
CA GLU A 17 -5.69 -2.03 -10.96
C GLU A 17 -6.22 -1.12 -9.84
N GLN A 18 -6.97 -1.68 -8.89
CA GLN A 18 -7.49 -0.96 -7.74
C GLN A 18 -6.36 -0.43 -6.84
N GLN A 19 -5.30 -1.23 -6.67
CA GLN A 19 -4.11 -0.83 -5.95
C GLN A 19 -3.37 0.31 -6.66
N ASN A 20 -3.21 0.22 -7.98
CA ASN A 20 -2.59 1.28 -8.79
C ASN A 20 -3.39 2.59 -8.71
N LEU A 21 -4.72 2.52 -8.80
CA LEU A 21 -5.60 3.67 -8.62
C LEU A 21 -5.41 4.28 -7.22
N THR A 22 -5.38 3.45 -6.19
CA THR A 22 -5.18 3.89 -4.80
C THR A 22 -3.86 4.63 -4.64
N MET A 23 -2.76 4.07 -5.15
CA MET A 23 -1.43 4.69 -5.12
C MET A 23 -1.43 6.02 -5.89
N GLY A 24 -2.04 6.08 -7.07
CA GLY A 24 -2.15 7.30 -7.87
C GLY A 24 -2.92 8.43 -7.17
N MET A 25 -3.95 8.10 -6.40
CA MET A 25 -4.73 9.09 -5.65
C MET A 25 -4.03 9.57 -4.38
N HIS A 26 -3.26 8.71 -3.72
CA HIS A 26 -2.65 9.02 -2.41
C HIS A 26 -1.19 9.46 -2.49
N MET A 27 -0.50 9.23 -3.61
CA MET A 27 0.91 9.57 -3.77
C MET A 27 1.12 10.45 -5.01
N ARG A 28 1.45 11.73 -4.78
CA ARG A 28 1.76 12.67 -5.86
C ARG A 28 2.96 12.26 -6.73
N ARG A 29 3.84 11.37 -6.24
CA ARG A 29 5.00 10.86 -7.00
C ARG A 29 4.62 10.07 -8.26
N PHE A 30 3.36 9.62 -8.37
CA PHE A 30 2.82 8.98 -9.57
C PHE A 30 1.95 9.93 -10.42
N THR A 31 1.82 11.20 -10.01
CA THR A 31 1.06 12.20 -10.76
C THR A 31 1.98 12.99 -11.70
N ARG A 32 1.47 13.37 -12.87
CA ARG A 32 2.21 14.16 -13.87
C ARG A 32 2.19 15.65 -13.48
N LEU A 33 3.21 16.41 -13.92
CA LEU A 33 3.28 17.88 -13.76
C LEU A 33 3.20 18.35 -12.29
N THR A 34 3.88 17.65 -11.39
CA THR A 34 4.03 18.07 -9.99
C THR A 34 5.51 18.22 -9.62
N ASN A 35 5.80 19.05 -8.62
CA ASN A 35 7.14 19.20 -8.05
C ASN A 35 7.56 17.98 -7.19
N THR A 36 6.62 17.09 -6.86
CA THR A 36 6.84 15.94 -5.96
C THR A 36 7.31 14.72 -6.76
N PHE A 37 8.47 14.81 -7.42
CA PHE A 37 9.08 13.71 -8.18
C PHE A 37 10.31 13.14 -7.46
N SER A 38 10.65 11.89 -7.75
CA SER A 38 11.87 11.25 -7.24
C SER A 38 12.93 11.24 -8.34
N LYS A 39 14.10 11.82 -8.07
CA LYS A 39 15.26 11.78 -9.00
C LYS A 39 15.97 10.43 -9.01
N LYS A 40 15.87 9.72 -7.89
CA LYS A 40 16.50 8.43 -7.60
C LYS A 40 15.40 7.40 -7.38
N ILE A 41 15.56 6.20 -7.95
CA ILE A 41 14.58 5.12 -7.84
C ILE A 41 14.42 4.66 -6.38
N GLU A 42 15.50 4.68 -5.61
CA GLU A 42 15.53 4.31 -4.20
C GLU A 42 14.58 5.20 -3.39
N ASN A 43 14.55 6.50 -3.67
CA ASN A 43 13.62 7.41 -3.00
C ASN A 43 12.17 7.10 -3.35
N GLN A 44 11.89 6.67 -4.57
CA GLN A 44 10.56 6.22 -4.97
C GLN A 44 10.18 4.94 -4.24
N CYS A 45 11.09 3.96 -4.16
CA CYS A 45 10.91 2.74 -3.37
C CYS A 45 10.61 3.04 -1.89
N HIS A 46 11.37 3.95 -1.26
CA HIS A 46 11.11 4.35 0.13
C HIS A 46 9.72 4.96 0.32
N ALA A 47 9.26 5.79 -0.62
CA ALA A 47 7.91 6.36 -0.51
C ALA A 47 6.80 5.36 -0.77
N ILE A 48 7.02 4.40 -1.67
CA ILE A 48 6.11 3.27 -1.86
C ILE A 48 6.03 2.46 -0.56
N ALA A 49 7.17 2.10 0.04
CA ALA A 49 7.21 1.37 1.31
C ALA A 49 6.46 2.10 2.43
N LEU A 50 6.71 3.42 2.60
CA LEU A 50 5.99 4.24 3.58
C LEU A 50 4.48 4.28 3.31
N HIS A 51 4.07 4.35 2.05
CA HIS A 51 2.65 4.33 1.69
C HIS A 51 2.00 2.98 2.03
N PHE A 52 2.66 1.88 1.71
CA PHE A 52 2.18 0.53 2.02
C PHE A 52 2.01 0.31 3.52
N GLU A 53 3.02 0.71 4.31
CA GLU A 53 2.98 0.58 5.76
C GLU A 53 1.80 1.37 6.34
N TYR A 54 1.69 2.65 5.96
CA TYR A 54 0.59 3.49 6.40
C TYR A 54 -0.79 2.94 5.99
N TYR A 55 -0.94 2.53 4.72
CA TYR A 55 -2.23 2.13 4.16
C TYR A 55 -2.75 0.81 4.75
N ASN A 56 -1.85 -0.13 5.07
CA ASN A 56 -2.21 -1.43 5.61
C ASN A 56 -2.26 -1.46 7.14
N PHE A 57 -1.37 -0.75 7.83
CA PHE A 57 -1.22 -0.87 9.29
C PHE A 57 -1.79 0.31 10.07
N CYS A 58 -1.86 1.52 9.49
CA CYS A 58 -2.34 2.71 10.21
C CYS A 58 -3.75 3.14 9.81
N LYS A 59 -4.07 3.10 8.51
CA LYS A 59 -5.33 3.62 7.97
C LYS A 59 -6.47 2.64 8.26
N VAL A 60 -7.50 3.10 8.97
CA VAL A 60 -8.77 2.37 9.10
C VAL A 60 -9.59 2.56 7.82
N HIS A 61 -10.06 1.46 7.24
CA HIS A 61 -10.84 1.48 6.01
C HIS A 61 -12.32 1.54 6.33
N LYS A 62 -13.06 2.43 5.68
CA LYS A 62 -14.49 2.65 5.99
C LYS A 62 -15.33 1.37 5.88
N THR A 63 -15.07 0.55 4.86
CA THR A 63 -15.80 -0.70 4.62
C THR A 63 -15.45 -1.78 5.65
N LEU A 64 -14.16 -1.93 5.97
CA LEU A 64 -13.66 -2.94 6.92
C LEU A 64 -13.86 -2.52 8.38
N ARG A 65 -13.98 -1.21 8.65
CA ARG A 65 -14.03 -0.58 9.99
C ARG A 65 -12.77 -0.80 10.85
N VAL A 66 -11.79 -1.55 10.35
CA VAL A 66 -10.46 -1.75 10.91
C VAL A 66 -9.39 -1.53 9.82
N THR A 67 -8.11 -1.79 10.13
CA THR A 67 -7.03 -1.73 9.12
C THR A 67 -6.93 -3.04 8.33
N PRO A 68 -6.44 -3.03 7.07
CA PRO A 68 -6.25 -4.26 6.30
C PRO A 68 -5.37 -5.30 7.00
N ALA A 69 -4.33 -4.86 7.71
CA ALA A 69 -3.48 -5.76 8.49
C ALA A 69 -4.22 -6.40 9.69
N MET A 70 -5.23 -5.72 10.24
CA MET A 70 -6.09 -6.31 11.27
C MET A 70 -7.02 -7.37 10.68
N GLU A 71 -7.68 -7.09 9.55
CA GLU A 71 -8.52 -8.09 8.86
C GLU A 71 -7.74 -9.32 8.43
N ALA A 72 -6.48 -9.13 8.02
CA ALA A 72 -5.57 -10.22 7.68
C ALA A 72 -5.00 -10.97 8.91
N GLY A 73 -5.33 -10.55 10.14
CA GLY A 73 -4.85 -11.18 11.37
C GLY A 73 -3.36 -10.92 11.69
N LEU A 74 -2.72 -9.94 11.04
CA LEU A 74 -1.31 -9.61 11.23
C LEU A 74 -1.06 -8.74 12.47
N THR A 75 -2.07 -7.98 12.91
CA THR A 75 -2.00 -7.15 14.12
C THR A 75 -3.37 -7.07 14.79
N SER A 76 -3.37 -6.89 16.12
CA SER A 76 -4.59 -6.71 16.91
C SER A 76 -5.02 -5.25 17.06
N ARG A 77 -4.17 -4.29 16.67
CA ARG A 77 -4.44 -2.85 16.78
C ARG A 77 -3.84 -2.05 15.63
N PRO A 78 -4.42 -0.88 15.29
CA PRO A 78 -3.79 0.04 14.35
C PRO A 78 -2.41 0.47 14.84
N MET A 79 -1.46 0.54 13.92
CA MET A 79 -0.12 1.05 14.19
C MET A 79 -0.15 2.59 14.24
N SER A 80 0.56 3.20 15.18
CA SER A 80 0.73 4.66 15.19
C SER A 80 1.82 5.10 14.21
N ILE A 81 1.73 6.34 13.72
CA ILE A 81 2.77 6.91 12.83
C ILE A 81 4.16 6.88 13.50
N GLN A 82 4.22 7.05 14.83
CA GLN A 82 5.47 6.95 15.58
C GLN A 82 6.11 5.57 15.48
N GLN A 83 5.30 4.50 15.47
CA GLN A 83 5.80 3.13 15.29
C GLN A 83 6.34 2.93 13.86
N VAL A 84 5.65 3.46 12.85
CA VAL A 84 6.11 3.42 11.45
C VAL A 84 7.46 4.11 11.27
N VAL A 85 7.63 5.30 11.88
CA VAL A 85 8.90 6.04 11.82
C VAL A 85 10.03 5.27 12.52
N LYS A 86 9.75 4.60 13.64
CA LYS A 86 10.74 3.75 14.31
C LYS A 86 11.19 2.55 13.48
N LEU A 87 10.37 2.07 12.55
CA LEU A 87 10.73 0.97 11.65
C LEU A 87 11.59 1.41 10.46
N THR A 88 11.69 2.72 10.23
CA THR A 88 12.42 3.30 9.09
C THR A 88 13.80 3.85 9.45
N GLY A 89 14.23 3.68 10.71
CA GLY A 89 15.55 4.07 11.24
C GLY A 89 16.11 3.02 12.17
#